data_AF-A0A9X3E6Y3-F1
#
_entry.id   AF-A0A9X3E6Y3-F1
#
_cell.length_a   1.000
_cell.length_b   1.000
_cell.length_c   1.000
_cell.angle_alpha   90.00
_cell.angle_beta   90.00
_cell.angle_gamma   90.00
#
_symmetry.space_group_name_H-M   'P 1'
#
loop_
_entity.id
_entity.type
_entity.pdbx_description
1 polymer ?
#
loop_
_entity_poly.entity_id
_entity_poly.type
_entity_poly.pdbx_seq_one_letter_code
_entity_poly.pdbx_strand_id
1 'polypeptide(L)'
;MADETNSPRAPSTGVTVADMQDYLAIDGDDGVLQELIDYSEADAIGSIDSTVDIAVYRALPIFNQAVRTLVDFNYYNRGALAGQQIAYPKSYQYMLNKIRWKVGQTNG
;
A
#
# COMPACT_ATOMS: atom_id res chain seq x y z
N MET A 1 15.28 -31.47 6.80
CA MET A 1 15.42 -29.99 6.91
C MET A 1 14.09 -29.44 6.47
N ALA A 2 13.31 -28.87 7.38
CA ALA A 2 12.02 -28.28 7.05
C ALA A 2 12.28 -26.96 6.32
N ASP A 3 11.60 -26.77 5.21
CA ASP A 3 11.62 -25.58 4.39
C ASP A 3 10.98 -24.41 5.16
N GLU A 4 11.81 -23.52 5.70
CA GLU A 4 11.40 -22.36 6.51
C GLU A 4 10.79 -21.23 5.65
N THR A 5 10.68 -21.40 4.32
CA THR A 5 10.19 -20.35 3.41
C THR A 5 8.66 -20.19 3.37
N ASN A 6 7.91 -21.01 4.11
CA ASN A 6 6.44 -20.99 4.04
C ASN A 6 5.76 -20.94 5.42
N SER A 7 6.37 -20.26 6.38
CA SER A 7 5.62 -19.79 7.55
C SER A 7 4.70 -18.66 7.08
N PRO A 8 3.38 -18.66 7.41
CA PRO A 8 2.55 -17.49 7.21
C PRO A 8 3.23 -16.34 7.96
N ARG A 9 3.77 -15.37 7.22
CA ARG A 9 4.29 -14.13 7.79
C ARG A 9 3.19 -13.63 8.72
N ALA A 10 3.51 -13.43 10.01
CA ALA A 10 2.56 -12.88 10.96
C ALA A 10 1.84 -11.69 10.30
N PRO A 11 0.51 -11.53 10.47
CA PRO A 11 -0.24 -10.51 9.75
C PRO A 11 0.48 -9.18 9.92
N SER A 12 1.11 -8.70 8.85
CA SER A 12 1.94 -7.52 8.92
C SER A 12 1.00 -6.35 9.20
N THR A 13 1.30 -5.59 10.26
CA THR A 13 0.60 -4.36 10.61
C THR A 13 1.01 -3.27 9.61
N GLY A 14 0.66 -3.43 8.34
CA GLY A 14 1.05 -2.56 7.24
C GLY A 14 2.00 -3.23 6.24
N VAL A 15 2.40 -2.45 5.24
CA VAL A 15 3.36 -2.86 4.20
C VAL A 15 4.76 -2.44 4.65
N THR A 16 5.73 -3.35 4.60
CA THR A 16 7.13 -3.06 4.91
C THR A 16 7.98 -2.96 3.65
N VAL A 17 9.18 -2.37 3.76
CA VAL A 17 10.18 -2.35 2.67
C VAL A 17 10.46 -3.77 2.15
N ALA A 18 10.69 -4.73 3.05
CA ALA A 18 10.92 -6.12 2.67
C ALA A 18 9.72 -6.73 1.93
N ASP A 19 8.47 -6.43 2.34
CA ASP A 19 7.29 -6.89 1.57
C ASP A 19 7.31 -6.36 0.13
N MET A 20 7.77 -5.13 -0.08
CA MET A 20 7.83 -4.52 -1.41
C MET A 20 9.00 -5.03 -2.23
N GLN A 21 10.18 -5.26 -1.63
CA GLN A 21 11.32 -5.88 -2.30
C GLN A 21 10.95 -7.28 -2.81
N ASP A 22 10.33 -8.09 -1.94
CA ASP A 22 9.82 -9.41 -2.31
C ASP A 22 8.78 -9.32 -3.43
N TYR A 23 7.82 -8.39 -3.32
CA TYR A 23 6.74 -8.22 -4.30
C TYR A 23 7.23 -7.72 -5.67
N LEU A 24 8.19 -6.79 -5.69
CA LEU A 24 8.75 -6.21 -6.91
C LEU A 24 9.89 -7.05 -7.50
N ALA A 25 10.35 -8.08 -6.78
CA ALA A 25 11.51 -8.90 -7.12
C ALA A 25 12.79 -8.05 -7.35
N ILE A 26 13.08 -7.16 -6.40
CA ILE A 26 14.26 -6.27 -6.42
C ILE A 26 15.07 -6.39 -5.13
N ASP A 27 16.36 -6.11 -5.24
CA ASP A 27 17.28 -5.98 -4.10
C ASP A 27 17.65 -4.51 -3.88
N GLY A 28 17.42 -3.97 -2.67
CA GLY A 28 17.79 -2.61 -2.28
C GLY A 28 16.68 -1.55 -2.43
N ASP A 29 17.08 -0.30 -2.67
CA ASP A 29 16.18 0.87 -2.74
C ASP A 29 15.36 1.15 -1.46
N ASP A 30 15.86 0.73 -0.30
CA ASP A 30 15.17 0.79 0.99
C ASP A 30 14.58 2.18 1.29
N GLY A 31 15.37 3.24 1.13
CA GLY A 31 14.93 4.61 1.38
C GLY A 31 13.81 5.05 0.44
N VAL A 32 13.93 4.71 -0.85
CA VAL A 32 12.91 5.01 -1.85
C VAL A 32 11.62 4.24 -1.55
N LEU A 33 11.72 2.95 -1.25
CA LEU A 33 10.54 2.13 -0.95
C LEU A 33 9.85 2.60 0.32
N GLN A 34 10.60 2.99 1.35
CA GLN A 34 10.03 3.57 2.56
C GLN A 34 9.28 4.87 2.26
N GLU A 35 9.88 5.79 1.49
CA GLU A 35 9.21 7.03 1.08
C GLU A 35 7.92 6.78 0.30
N LEU A 36 7.93 5.81 -0.61
CA LEU A 36 6.75 5.45 -1.39
C LEU A 36 5.67 4.79 -0.55
N ILE A 37 6.04 3.96 0.44
CA ILE A 37 5.10 3.36 1.38
C ILE A 37 4.43 4.47 2.21
N ASP A 38 5.23 5.36 2.80
CA ASP A 38 4.72 6.47 3.63
C ASP A 38 3.80 7.39 2.83
N TYR A 39 4.20 7.74 1.59
CA TYR A 39 3.37 8.50 0.66
C TYR A 39 2.05 7.79 0.36
N SER A 40 2.11 6.50 0.05
CA SER A 40 0.93 5.72 -0.35
C SER A 40 -0.05 5.52 0.80
N GLU A 41 0.44 5.34 2.03
CA GLU A 41 -0.40 5.28 3.22
C GLU A 41 -1.07 6.62 3.49
N ALA A 42 -0.33 7.73 3.44
CA ALA A 42 -0.88 9.06 3.64
C ALA A 42 -1.94 9.43 2.59
N ASP A 43 -1.70 9.13 1.30
CA ASP A 43 -2.65 9.37 0.22
C ASP A 43 -3.94 8.54 0.40
N ALA A 44 -3.80 7.26 0.74
CA ALA A 44 -4.95 6.38 0.96
C ALA A 44 -5.80 6.84 2.14
N ILE A 45 -5.18 7.19 3.27
CA ILE A 45 -5.86 7.68 4.47
C ILE A 45 -6.56 9.01 4.19
N GLY A 46 -5.86 9.96 3.55
CA GLY A 46 -6.43 11.26 3.18
C GLY A 46 -7.61 11.14 2.21
N SER A 47 -7.60 10.12 1.35
CA SER A 47 -8.68 9.85 0.40
C SER A 47 -9.89 9.14 1.03
N ILE A 48 -9.70 8.43 2.15
CA ILE A 48 -10.75 7.68 2.83
C ILE A 48 -11.35 8.51 3.98
N ASP A 49 -10.58 8.67 5.06
CA ASP A 49 -10.89 9.44 6.28
C ASP A 49 -9.61 9.55 7.13
N SER A 50 -9.04 10.75 7.21
CA SER A 50 -7.79 11.02 7.94
C SER A 50 -7.95 11.17 9.44
N THR A 51 -9.17 11.07 9.98
CA THR A 51 -9.42 11.13 11.43
C THR A 51 -9.25 9.77 12.11
N VAL A 52 -9.22 8.69 11.34
CA VAL A 52 -9.06 7.32 11.82
C VAL A 52 -7.57 6.96 11.93
N ASP A 53 -7.19 6.32 13.04
CA ASP A 53 -5.82 5.88 13.27
C ASP A 53 -5.33 4.89 12.19
N ILE A 54 -4.10 5.08 11.70
CA ILE A 54 -3.49 4.26 10.66
C ILE A 54 -3.45 2.77 11.01
N ALA A 55 -3.35 2.40 12.29
CA ALA A 55 -3.38 1.01 12.73
C ALA A 55 -4.69 0.30 12.36
N VAL A 56 -5.82 1.03 12.35
CA VAL A 56 -7.12 0.50 11.92
C VAL A 56 -7.07 0.15 10.43
N TYR A 57 -6.49 1.01 9.62
CA TYR A 57 -6.34 0.78 8.19
C TYR A 57 -5.35 -0.36 7.88
N ARG A 58 -4.19 -0.37 8.54
CA ARG A 58 -3.16 -1.42 8.37
C ARG A 58 -3.65 -2.82 8.77
N ALA A 59 -4.67 -2.91 9.61
CA ALA A 59 -5.35 -4.17 9.94
C ALA A 59 -6.24 -4.70 8.80
N LEU A 60 -6.59 -3.87 7.81
CA LEU A 60 -7.40 -4.26 6.65
C LEU A 60 -6.50 -4.77 5.52
N PRO A 61 -6.60 -6.07 5.12
CA PRO A 61 -5.78 -6.60 4.03
C PRO A 61 -5.91 -5.84 2.71
N ILE A 62 -7.11 -5.30 2.43
CA ILE A 62 -7.38 -4.50 1.24
C ILE A 62 -6.68 -3.15 1.26
N PHE A 63 -6.46 -2.55 2.43
CA PHE A 63 -5.69 -1.32 2.56
C PHE A 63 -4.23 -1.57 2.23
N ASN A 64 -3.65 -2.64 2.81
CA ASN A 64 -2.27 -3.03 2.50
C ASN A 64 -2.09 -3.36 1.01
N GLN A 65 -3.10 -3.98 0.37
CA GLN A 65 -3.08 -4.20 -1.09
C GLN A 65 -3.14 -2.88 -1.88
N ALA A 66 -3.92 -1.89 -1.42
CA ALA A 66 -3.97 -0.57 -2.04
C ALA A 66 -2.62 0.15 -1.95
N VAL A 67 -1.98 0.13 -0.77
CA VAL A 67 -0.63 0.67 -0.55
C VAL A 67 0.37 0.00 -1.50
N ARG A 68 0.45 -1.34 -1.52
CA ARG A 68 1.34 -2.09 -2.45
C ARG A 68 1.15 -1.68 -3.90
N THR A 69 -0.11 -1.54 -4.33
CA THR A 69 -0.46 -1.18 -5.71
C THR A 69 0.02 0.23 -6.08
N LEU A 70 -0.09 1.19 -5.16
CA LEU A 70 0.36 2.55 -5.42
C LEU A 70 1.89 2.66 -5.36
N VAL A 71 2.56 1.94 -4.46
CA VAL A 71 4.03 1.85 -4.42
C VAL A 71 4.57 1.27 -5.72
N ASP A 72 4.04 0.14 -6.18
CA ASP A 72 4.40 -0.51 -7.45
C ASP A 72 4.29 0.47 -8.62
N PHE A 73 3.12 1.11 -8.75
CA PHE A 73 2.88 2.09 -9.78
C PHE A 73 3.89 3.24 -9.74
N ASN A 74 4.12 3.85 -8.57
CA ASN A 74 5.03 4.99 -8.47
C ASN A 74 6.51 4.58 -8.63
N TYR A 75 6.89 3.38 -8.17
CA TYR A 75 8.24 2.88 -8.28
C TYR A 75 8.66 2.76 -9.75
N TYR A 76 7.84 2.11 -10.59
CA TYR A 76 8.15 1.93 -12.01
C TYR A 76 7.93 3.20 -12.85
N ASN A 77 7.11 4.15 -12.38
CA ASN A 77 6.85 5.39 -13.11
C ASN A 77 7.69 6.59 -12.66
N ARG A 78 8.51 6.47 -11.61
CA ARG A 78 9.30 7.57 -11.02
C ARG A 78 10.12 8.38 -12.03
N GLY A 79 10.67 7.74 -13.06
CA GLY A 79 11.45 8.40 -14.13
C GLY A 79 10.61 9.05 -15.25
N ALA A 80 9.30 8.82 -15.27
CA ALA A 80 8.39 9.22 -16.34
C ALA A 80 7.13 9.94 -15.84
N LEU A 81 7.06 10.30 -14.55
CA LEU A 81 5.89 10.96 -13.93
C LEU A 81 5.41 12.19 -14.69
N ALA A 82 6.33 12.98 -15.28
CA ALA A 82 6.01 14.17 -16.07
C ALA A 82 5.28 13.87 -17.40
N GLY A 83 5.41 12.65 -17.94
CA GLY A 83 4.73 12.21 -19.16
C GLY A 83 3.43 11.44 -18.91
N GLN A 84 3.04 11.28 -17.64
CA GLN A 84 1.97 10.38 -17.25
C GLN A 84 0.60 11.07 -17.35
N GLN A 85 -0.30 10.54 -18.18
CA GLN A 85 -1.67 11.07 -18.31
C GLN A 85 -2.61 10.63 -17.18
N ILE A 86 -2.20 9.65 -16.38
CA ILE A 86 -3.02 9.04 -15.32
C ILE A 86 -2.31 9.23 -14.00
N ALA A 87 -2.95 9.95 -13.07
CA ALA A 87 -2.41 10.22 -11.74
C ALA A 87 -2.40 8.97 -10.83
N TYR A 88 -3.36 8.06 -10.98
CA TYR A 88 -3.49 6.88 -10.12
C TYR A 88 -3.99 5.62 -10.89
N PRO A 89 -3.56 4.41 -10.51
CA PRO A 89 -4.13 3.17 -11.02
C PRO A 89 -5.63 3.06 -10.73
N LYS A 90 -6.42 2.56 -11.69
CA LYS A 90 -7.87 2.33 -11.47
C LYS A 90 -8.13 1.33 -10.33
N SER A 91 -7.32 0.27 -10.23
CA SER A 91 -7.41 -0.73 -9.17
C SER A 91 -7.26 -0.12 -7.78
N TYR A 92 -6.32 0.82 -7.62
CA TYR A 92 -6.13 1.58 -6.40
C TYR A 92 -7.40 2.36 -6.02
N GLN A 93 -7.96 3.12 -6.96
CA GLN A 93 -9.19 3.89 -6.74
C GLN A 93 -10.39 3.00 -6.34
N TYR A 94 -10.54 1.83 -6.96
CA TYR A 94 -11.59 0.88 -6.59
C TYR A 94 -11.41 0.33 -5.16
N MET A 95 -10.19 0.06 -4.73
CA MET A 95 -9.91 -0.40 -3.37
C MET A 95 -10.22 0.68 -2.34
N LEU A 96 -9.80 1.92 -2.56
CA LEU A 96 -10.12 3.05 -1.67
C LEU A 96 -11.63 3.21 -1.47
N ASN A 97 -12.40 3.17 -2.56
CA ASN A 97 -13.87 3.25 -2.48
C ASN A 97 -14.44 2.13 -1.61
N LYS A 98 -13.98 0.89 -1.78
CA LYS A 98 -14.43 -0.26 -1.00
C LYS A 98 -14.05 -0.14 0.49
N ILE A 99 -12.89 0.42 0.81
CA ILE A 99 -12.47 0.68 2.19
C ILE A 99 -13.35 1.76 2.81
N ARG A 100 -13.60 2.85 2.07
CA ARG A 100 -14.46 3.95 2.51
C ARG A 100 -15.86 3.48 2.90
N TRP A 101 -16.45 2.57 2.13
CA TRP A 101 -17.74 1.98 2.48
C TRP A 101 -17.69 1.16 3.79
N LYS A 102 -16.60 0.41 4.03
CA LYS A 102 -16.44 -0.38 5.26
C LYS A 102 -16.21 0.49 6.49
N VAL A 103 -15.32 1.47 6.39
CA VAL A 103 -14.97 2.37 7.51
C VAL A 103 -16.13 3.35 7.79
N GLY A 104 -16.76 3.88 6.75
CA GLY A 104 -17.91 4.79 6.87
C GLY A 104 -19.15 4.16 7.51
N GLN A 105 -19.35 2.84 7.41
CA GLN A 105 -20.39 2.14 8.17
C GLN A 105 -20.08 1.99 9.66
N THR A 106 -18.82 2.14 10.07
CA THR A 106 -18.41 1.95 11.48
C THR A 106 -18.57 3.24 12.29
N ASN A 107 -18.71 4.40 11.62
CA ASN A 107 -18.80 5.74 12.21
C ASN A 107 -20.20 6.38 12.08
N GLY A 108 -21.21 5.63 11.63
CA GLY A 108 -22.58 6.10 11.39
C GLY A 108 -23.62 5.52 12.35
#